data_AF-A0AB35MNU1-F1
#
_entry.id   AF-A0AB35MNU1-F1
#
_cell.length_a   1.000
_cell.length_b   1.000
_cell.length_c   1.000
_cell.angle_alpha   90.00
_cell.angle_beta   90.00
_cell.angle_gamma   90.00
#
_symmetry.space_group_name_H-M   'P 1'
#
loop_
_entity.id
_entity.type
_entity.pdbx_description
1 polymer ?
#
loop_
_entity_poly.entity_id
_entity_poly.type
_entity_poly.pdbx_seq_one_letter_code
_entity_poly.pdbx_strand_id
1 'polypeptide(L)' 'MLVLGINKILNWCHITSGGRNYTCPTKLIDGKLFFHFKKEWYSVAEFVSDHAEELVSEGSKVFSRLFKK' A
#
# COMPACT_ATOMS: atom_id res chain seq x y z
N MET A 1 -12.98 -0.39 -1.35
CA MET A 1 -11.69 -1.05 -1.05
C MET A 1 -11.01 -0.21 0.00
N LEU A 2 -10.25 -0.82 0.90
CA LEU A 2 -9.50 -0.05 1.90
C LEU A 2 -8.10 -0.65 2.03
N VAL A 3 -7.06 0.16 1.82
CA VAL A 3 -5.66 -0.23 2.06
C VAL A 3 -5.40 -0.12 3.56
N LEU A 4 -4.98 -1.23 4.16
CA LEU A 4 -4.76 -1.39 5.59
C LEU A 4 -3.28 -1.20 5.99
N GLY A 5 -2.37 -1.46 5.05
CA GLY A 5 -0.94 -1.33 5.27
C GLY A 5 -0.16 -1.52 3.98
N ILE A 6 1.01 -0.91 3.91
CA ILE A 6 1.84 -0.84 2.71
C ILE A 6 3.22 -1.39 3.05
N ASN A 7 3.76 -2.25 2.20
CA ASN A 7 5.13 -2.72 2.29
C ASN A 7 5.92 -2.17 1.10
N LYS A 8 6.68 -1.10 1.33
CA LYS A 8 7.52 -0.49 0.30
C LYS A 8 8.79 -1.29 0.02
N ILE A 9 9.18 -2.19 0.91
CA ILE A 9 10.37 -3.05 0.74
C ILE A 9 10.08 -4.16 -0.28
N LEU A 10 8.90 -4.77 -0.17
CA LEU A 10 8.48 -5.91 -1.00
C LEU A 10 7.50 -5.52 -2.12
N ASN A 11 7.20 -4.23 -2.27
CA ASN A 11 6.30 -3.69 -3.29
C ASN A 11 4.91 -4.35 -3.29
N TRP A 12 4.25 -4.36 -2.13
CA TRP A 12 2.85 -4.77 -2.03
C TRP A 12 2.09 -3.97 -0.96
N CYS A 13 0.76 -4.03 -0.97
CA CYS A 13 -0.09 -3.53 0.11
C CYS A 13 -1.16 -4.56 0.48
N HIS A 14 -1.63 -4.50 1.71
CA HIS A 14 -2.81 -5.23 2.16
C HIS A 14 -4.06 -4.40 1.96
N ILE A 15 -5.05 -4.98 1.30
CA ILE A 15 -6.37 -4.36 1.13
C ILE A 15 -7.46 -5.23 1.73
N THR A 16 -8.56 -4.61 2.12
CA THR A 16 -9.84 -5.29 2.35
C THR A 16 -10.89 -4.87 1.32
N SER A 17 -11.62 -5.84 0.80
CA SER A 17 -12.68 -5.62 -0.19
C SER A 17 -13.73 -6.72 -0.09
N GLY A 18 -15.00 -6.35 0.14
CA GLY A 18 -16.10 -7.31 0.24
C GLY A 18 -15.92 -8.35 1.34
N GLY A 19 -15.38 -7.95 2.51
CA GLY A 19 -15.18 -8.83 3.66
C GLY A 19 -13.98 -9.78 3.54
N ARG A 20 -13.15 -9.64 2.51
CA ARG A 20 -11.93 -10.45 2.30
C ARG A 20 -10.69 -9.58 2.24
N ASN A 21 -9.57 -10.13 2.66
CA ASN A 21 -8.27 -9.48 2.64
C ASN A 21 -7.41 -10.02 1.49
N TYR A 22 -6.63 -9.13 0.90
CA TYR A 22 -5.78 -9.44 -0.26
C TYR A 22 -4.42 -8.75 -0.11
N THR A 23 -3.38 -9.42 -0.60
CA THR A 23 -2.06 -8.84 -0.82
C THR A 23 -1.94 -8.48 -2.29
N CYS A 24 -1.82 -7.19 -2.57
CA CYS A 24 -1.79 -6.65 -3.91
C CYS A 24 -0.40 -6.09 -4.21
N PRO A 25 0.22 -6.40 -5.37
CA PRO A 25 1.49 -5.78 -5.72
C PRO A 25 1.30 -4.28 -5.96
N THR A 26 2.32 -3.50 -5.63
CA THR A 26 2.34 -2.06 -5.82
C THR A 26 3.40 -1.63 -6.82
N LYS A 27 3.21 -0.45 -7.42
CA LYS A 27 4.23 0.22 -8.24
C LYS A 27 4.05 1.72 -8.18
N LEU A 28 5.11 2.46 -8.51
CA LEU A 28 5.02 3.90 -8.74
C LEU A 28 4.62 4.17 -10.20
N ILE A 29 3.66 5.07 -10.39
CA ILE A 29 3.26 5.63 -11.68
C ILE A 29 3.25 7.14 -11.49
N ASP A 30 4.09 7.86 -12.24
CA ASP A 30 4.24 9.32 -12.15
C ASP A 30 4.46 9.82 -10.70
N GLY A 31 5.29 9.08 -9.94
CA GLY A 31 5.61 9.39 -8.55
C GLY A 31 4.53 9.04 -7.52
N LYS A 32 3.37 8.54 -7.95
CA LYS A 32 2.26 8.13 -7.07
C LYS A 32 2.22 6.61 -6.92
N LEU A 33 1.88 6.13 -5.74
CA LEU A 33 1.83 4.70 -5.45
C LEU A 33 0.47 4.11 -5.87
N PHE A 34 0.50 3.06 -6.67
CA PHE A 34 -0.68 2.32 -7.12
C PHE A 34 -0.59 0.86 -6.68
N PHE A 35 -1.74 0.21 -6.50
CA PHE A 35 -1.86 -1.24 -6.27
C PHE A 35 -2.70 -1.91 -7.36
N HIS A 36 -2.34 -3.14 -7.71
CA HIS A 36 -3.05 -3.92 -8.72
C HIS A 36 -4.11 -4.81 -8.07
N PHE A 37 -5.36 -4.66 -8.50
CA PHE A 37 -6.46 -5.51 -8.07
C PHE A 37 -7.44 -5.72 -9.22
N LYS A 38 -7.90 -6.96 -9.42
CA LYS A 38 -8.88 -7.31 -10.47
C LYS A 38 -8.55 -6.72 -11.87
N LYS A 39 -7.29 -6.84 -12.29
CA LYS A 39 -6.76 -6.39 -13.60
C LYS A 39 -6.62 -4.87 -13.78
N GLU A 40 -6.85 -4.09 -12.73
CA GLU A 40 -6.78 -2.63 -12.75
C GLU A 40 -5.75 -2.10 -11.74
N TRP A 41 -5.25 -0.89 -11.99
CA TRP A 41 -4.37 -0.16 -11.08
C TRP A 41 -5.14 0.94 -10.36
N TYR A 42 -5.09 0.93 -9.03
CA TYR A 42 -5.78 1.88 -8.17
C TYR A 42 -4.79 2.71 -7.35
N SER A 43 -5.08 4.00 -7.19
CA SER A 43 -4.27 4.92 -6.38
C SER A 43 -4.31 4.51 -4.91
N VAL A 44 -3.17 4.28 -4.27
CA VAL A 44 -3.13 3.98 -2.82
C VAL A 44 -3.69 5.15 -2.01
N ALA A 45 -3.40 6.39 -2.39
CA ALA A 45 -3.83 7.59 -1.67
C ALA A 45 -5.36 7.73 -1.58
N GLU A 46 -6.10 7.20 -2.56
CA GLU A 46 -7.57 7.23 -2.58
C GLU A 46 -8.22 6.21 -1.65
N PHE A 47 -7.53 5.09 -1.39
CA PHE A 47 -8.09 3.96 -0.66
C PHE A 47 -7.42 3.69 0.69
N VAL A 48 -6.38 4.43 1.06
CA VAL A 48 -5.64 4.21 2.32
C VAL A 48 -6.42 4.65 3.54
N SER A 49 -6.47 3.78 4.55
CA SER A 49 -7.07 4.12 5.84
C SER A 49 -6.21 5.17 6.58
N ASP A 50 -6.85 5.99 7.41
CA ASP A 50 -6.16 7.07 8.12
C ASP A 50 -5.13 6.56 9.16
N HIS A 51 -5.18 5.27 9.47
CA HIS A 51 -4.27 4.59 10.40
C HIS A 51 -3.34 3.60 9.73
N ALA A 52 -3.31 3.55 8.39
CA ALA A 52 -2.44 2.63 7.69
C ALA A 52 -0.97 2.99 7.90
N GLU A 53 -0.16 1.97 8.15
CA GLU A 53 1.29 2.11 8.21
C GLU A 53 1.95 1.69 6.90
N GLU A 54 3.12 2.26 6.63
CA GLU A 54 4.07 1.79 5.64
C GLU A 54 5.31 1.21 6.29
N LEU A 55 5.69 0.00 5.88
CA LEU A 55 6.98 -0.60 6.17
C LEU A 55 7.99 -0.09 5.15
N VAL A 56 9.02 0.61 5.64
CA VAL A 56 10.07 1.22 4.84
C VAL A 56 11.44 0.74 5.26
N SER A 57 12.39 0.81 4.33
CA SER A 57 13.81 0.63 4.60
C SER A 57 14.52 1.94 4.29
N GLU A 58 15.17 2.53 5.29
CA GLU A 58 16.01 3.72 5.13
C GLU A 58 17.41 3.41 5.68
N GLY A 59 18.40 3.42 4.79
CA GLY A 59 19.75 2.95 5.10
C GLY A 59 19.74 1.46 5.48
N SER A 60 20.19 1.14 6.70
CA SER A 60 20.22 -0.22 7.25
C SER A 60 19.04 -0.54 8.20
N LYS A 61 18.08 0.38 8.34
CA LYS A 61 16.97 0.24 9.29
C LYS A 61 15.67 -0.06 8.56
N VAL A 62 14.96 -1.06 9.07
CA VAL A 62 13.58 -1.40 8.68
C VAL A 62 12.64 -0.97 9.80
N PHE A 63 11.64 -0.17 9.48
CA PHE A 63 10.66 0.31 10.46
C PHE A 63 9.32 0.63 9.81
N SER A 64 8.26 0.60 10.62
CA SER A 64 6.93 1.05 10.24
C SER A 64 6.75 2.53 10.60
N ARG A 65 5.97 3.25 9.78
CA ARG A 65 5.48 4.60 10.10
C ARG A 65 4.11 4.81 9.49
N LEU A 66 3.34 5.77 10.01
CA LEU A 66 2.08 6.17 9.37
C LEU A 66 2.31 6.58 7.91
N PHE A 67 1.48 6.05 7.01
CA PHE A 67 1.52 6.41 5.61
C PHE A 67 1.00 7.84 5.42
N LYS A 68 1.78 8.67 4.74
CA LYS A 68 1.39 10.04 4.37
C LYS A 68 0.88 10.06 2.94
N LYS A 69 -0.35 10.55 2.77
CA LYS A 69 -1.03 10.71 1.47
C LYS A 69 -0.28 11.69 0.57
#